data_AF-A0A498ESW1-F1
#
_entry.id   AF-A0A498ESW1-F1
#
_cell.length_a   1.000
_cell.length_b   1.000
_cell.length_c   1.000
_cell.angle_alpha   90.00
_cell.angle_beta   90.00
_cell.angle_gamma   90.00
#
_symmetry.space_group_name_H-M   'P 1'
#
loop_
_entity.id
_entity.type
_entity.pdbx_description
1 polymer ?
#
loop_
_entity_poly.entity_id
_entity_poly.type
_entity_poly.pdbx_seq_one_letter_code
_entity_poly.pdbx_strand_id
1 'polypeptide(L)'
;MAGVVPGVGTAKQATYPEVSDLGMYEDHPVEVFAAGAQPHPNQNRIAVVTAAFGDGIQLYIADGAETVNDVPESVYRITDDANGGVFEPRWKEGNRIEYVKDFVRYKLKIPPSYKKLDHKTVTENVLEENGGDST
;
A
#
# COMPACT_ATOMS: atom_id res chain seq x y z
N MET A 1 -47.87 5.39 2.63
CA MET A 1 -46.65 5.43 3.46
C MET A 1 -45.53 4.78 2.67
N ALA A 2 -44.60 5.59 2.15
CA ALA A 2 -43.44 5.08 1.41
C ALA A 2 -42.33 4.78 2.42
N GLY A 3 -41.97 3.50 2.55
CA GLY A 3 -40.85 3.06 3.38
C GLY A 3 -39.54 3.48 2.72
N VAL A 4 -38.73 4.24 3.44
CA VAL A 4 -37.36 4.57 3.04
C VAL A 4 -36.50 3.33 3.27
N VAL A 5 -35.95 2.77 2.20
CA VAL A 5 -34.92 1.73 2.30
C VAL A 5 -33.60 2.43 2.65
N PRO A 6 -32.93 2.10 3.76
CA PRO A 6 -31.61 2.62 4.04
C PRO A 6 -30.62 1.96 3.06
N GLY A 7 -30.16 2.73 2.08
CA GLY A 7 -29.05 2.34 1.22
C GLY A 7 -27.81 2.18 2.09
N VAL A 8 -27.36 0.93 2.26
CA VAL A 8 -26.02 0.62 2.76
C VAL A 8 -25.04 1.10 1.71
N GLY A 9 -24.58 2.35 1.84
CA GLY A 9 -23.47 2.86 1.04
C GLY A 9 -22.21 2.09 1.43
N THR A 10 -21.80 1.13 0.60
CA THR A 10 -20.45 0.58 0.65
C THR A 10 -19.49 1.74 0.43
N ALA A 11 -18.82 2.17 1.50
CA ALA A 11 -17.75 3.14 1.41
C ALA A 11 -16.73 2.62 0.39
N LYS A 12 -16.53 3.35 -0.71
CA LYS A 12 -15.48 3.03 -1.69
C LYS A 12 -14.16 2.90 -0.94
N GLN A 13 -13.55 1.73 -1.00
CA GLN A 13 -12.21 1.48 -0.48
C GLN A 13 -11.27 2.52 -1.09
N ALA A 14 -10.54 3.26 -0.27
CA ALA A 14 -9.54 4.21 -0.76
C ALA A 14 -8.38 3.42 -1.37
N THR A 15 -8.31 3.39 -2.69
CA THR A 15 -7.16 2.85 -3.44
C THR A 15 -6.20 4.00 -3.73
N TYR A 16 -4.95 3.87 -3.30
CA TYR A 16 -3.90 4.83 -3.64
C TYR A 16 -3.33 4.47 -5.01
N PRO A 17 -3.02 5.46 -5.87
CA PRO A 17 -2.39 5.19 -7.14
C PRO A 17 -0.99 4.62 -6.92
N GLU A 18 -0.73 3.49 -7.57
CA GLU A 18 0.61 2.92 -7.69
C GLU A 18 1.45 3.81 -8.61
N VAL A 19 2.73 3.96 -8.28
CA VAL A 19 3.72 4.61 -9.14
C VAL A 19 4.13 3.58 -10.19
N SER A 20 3.53 3.68 -11.37
CA SER A 20 3.68 2.69 -12.45
C SER A 20 5.05 2.69 -13.13
N ASP A 21 5.84 3.75 -12.94
CA ASP A 21 7.18 3.88 -13.50
C ASP A 21 8.09 4.51 -12.43
N LEU A 22 8.93 3.67 -11.83
CA LEU A 22 9.94 4.10 -10.86
C LEU A 22 11.22 4.60 -11.55
N GLY A 23 11.28 4.53 -12.89
CA GLY A 23 12.41 4.94 -13.70
C GLY A 23 13.69 4.25 -13.25
N MET A 24 14.73 5.04 -12.97
CA MET A 24 16.03 4.51 -12.53
C MET A 24 15.99 3.81 -11.16
N TYR A 25 14.89 3.88 -10.42
CA TYR A 25 14.78 3.33 -9.06
C TYR A 25 14.07 1.98 -8.99
N GLU A 26 13.64 1.41 -10.13
CA GLU A 26 12.85 0.17 -10.19
C GLU A 26 13.50 -1.00 -9.44
N ASP A 27 14.82 -1.19 -9.62
CA ASP A 27 15.59 -2.24 -8.97
C ASP A 27 16.45 -1.75 -7.79
N HIS A 28 16.13 -0.57 -7.23
CA HIS A 28 16.94 0.05 -6.18
C HIS A 28 16.27 -0.04 -4.81
N PRO A 29 17.09 -0.16 -3.73
CA PRO A 29 16.54 -0.18 -2.39
C PRO A 29 15.96 1.18 -2.00
N VAL A 30 15.06 1.16 -1.02
CA VAL A 30 14.34 2.35 -0.55
C VAL A 30 15.29 3.50 -0.18
N GLU A 31 16.45 3.21 0.39
CA GLU A 31 17.45 4.21 0.78
C GLU A 31 17.97 5.08 -0.39
N VAL A 32 17.91 4.58 -1.63
CA VAL A 32 18.45 5.30 -2.80
C VAL A 32 17.55 6.45 -3.22
N PHE A 33 16.24 6.31 -3.02
CA PHE A 33 15.28 7.35 -3.40
C PHE A 33 14.65 8.06 -2.20
N ALA A 34 14.73 7.51 -0.99
CA ALA A 34 14.12 8.12 0.19
C ALA A 34 14.92 9.33 0.71
N ALA A 35 14.26 10.49 0.81
CA ALA A 35 14.77 11.61 1.61
C ALA A 35 14.43 11.42 3.10
N GLY A 36 13.36 10.70 3.40
CA GLY A 36 13.02 10.24 4.75
C GLY A 36 12.27 8.92 4.67
N ALA A 37 12.58 7.98 5.56
CA ALA A 37 11.98 6.66 5.58
C ALA A 37 11.58 6.28 7.00
N GLN A 38 10.41 5.65 7.15
CA GLN A 38 9.94 5.09 8.41
C GLN A 38 9.33 3.70 8.18
N PRO A 39 10.03 2.64 8.58
CA PRO A 39 9.50 1.29 8.54
C PRO A 39 8.24 1.15 9.39
N HIS A 40 7.26 0.41 8.89
CA HIS A 40 6.08 0.07 9.66
C HIS A 40 6.44 -0.94 10.77
N PRO A 41 5.97 -0.79 12.01
CA PRO A 41 6.45 -1.60 13.13
C PRO A 41 6.14 -3.10 13.02
N ASN A 42 5.11 -3.48 12.25
CA ASN A 42 4.61 -4.86 12.18
C ASN A 42 4.25 -5.32 10.75
N GLN A 43 4.65 -4.59 9.70
CA GLN A 43 4.31 -4.94 8.31
C GLN A 43 5.50 -4.62 7.41
N ASN A 44 5.67 -5.40 6.35
CA ASN A 44 6.73 -5.22 5.36
C ASN A 44 6.38 -4.06 4.44
N ARG A 45 6.45 -2.84 4.97
CA ARG A 45 6.30 -1.61 4.22
C ARG A 45 6.93 -0.44 4.93
N ILE A 46 7.29 0.56 4.14
CA ILE A 46 8.01 1.74 4.60
C ILE A 46 7.26 2.97 4.12
N ALA A 47 7.00 3.91 5.03
CA ALA A 47 6.56 5.24 4.65
C ALA A 47 7.77 6.03 4.16
N VAL A 48 7.70 6.51 2.92
CA VAL A 48 8.80 7.18 2.25
C VAL A 48 8.39 8.60 1.89
N VAL A 49 9.26 9.55 2.25
CA VAL A 49 9.19 10.92 1.76
C VAL A 49 10.26 11.08 0.70
N THR A 50 9.89 11.51 -0.50
CA THR A 50 10.82 11.72 -1.61
C THR A 50 10.29 12.69 -2.66
N ALA A 51 11.20 13.30 -3.42
CA ALA A 51 10.93 14.04 -4.65
C ALA A 51 11.37 13.28 -5.91
N ALA A 52 11.84 12.03 -5.77
CA ALA A 52 12.42 11.24 -6.85
C ALA A 52 11.44 10.95 -8.01
N PHE A 53 10.14 10.98 -7.74
CA PHE A 53 9.10 10.58 -8.69
C PHE A 53 8.29 11.77 -9.26
N GLY A 54 8.73 13.02 -9.06
CA GLY A 54 8.07 14.19 -9.66
C GLY A 54 7.74 15.31 -8.67
N ASP A 55 6.44 15.68 -8.62
CA ASP A 55 5.82 16.94 -8.15
C ASP A 55 6.19 17.46 -6.74
N GLY A 56 7.47 17.63 -6.45
CA GLY A 56 7.98 18.01 -5.15
C GLY A 56 8.05 16.85 -4.16
N ILE A 57 8.29 17.19 -2.89
CA ILE A 57 8.48 16.22 -1.82
C ILE A 57 7.11 15.66 -1.38
N GLN A 58 6.81 14.42 -1.75
CA GLN A 58 5.54 13.75 -1.43
C GLN A 58 5.74 12.54 -0.51
N LEU A 59 4.63 12.05 0.06
CA LEU A 59 4.56 10.81 0.83
C LEU A 59 4.12 9.64 -0.04
N TYR A 60 4.88 8.56 0.07
CA TYR A 60 4.66 7.29 -0.58
C TYR A 60 4.69 6.14 0.44
N ILE A 61 4.14 4.99 0.08
CA ILE A 61 4.34 3.73 0.77
C ILE A 61 5.10 2.81 -0.16
N ALA A 62 6.33 2.45 0.23
CA ALA A 62 7.10 1.38 -0.40
C ALA A 62 6.67 0.06 0.25
N ASP A 63 5.89 -0.73 -0.46
CA ASP A 63 5.28 -1.96 0.05
C ASP A 63 6.13 -3.18 -0.34
N GLY A 64 6.15 -4.20 0.51
CA GLY A 64 7.03 -5.37 0.36
C GLY A 64 8.44 -5.20 0.94
N ALA A 65 8.82 -3.99 1.35
CA ALA A 65 10.12 -3.70 1.98
C ALA A 65 10.01 -3.70 3.52
N GLU A 66 10.85 -4.48 4.22
CA GLU A 66 10.93 -4.50 5.69
C GLU A 66 11.93 -3.46 6.19
N THR A 67 13.06 -3.34 5.49
CA THR A 67 14.16 -2.41 5.79
C THR A 67 14.43 -1.47 4.62
N VAL A 68 15.11 -0.36 4.88
CA VAL A 68 15.44 0.62 3.84
C VAL A 68 16.40 0.08 2.77
N ASN A 69 17.05 -1.06 3.03
CA ASN A 69 17.96 -1.73 2.10
C ASN A 69 17.24 -2.74 1.20
N ASP A 70 15.93 -2.91 1.37
CA ASP A 70 15.13 -3.81 0.54
C ASP A 70 14.63 -3.05 -0.69
N VAL A 71 14.55 -3.76 -1.81
CA VAL A 71 13.85 -3.30 -3.02
C VAL A 71 12.35 -3.53 -2.80
N PRO A 72 11.50 -2.49 -2.87
CA PRO A 72 10.06 -2.66 -2.66
C PRO A 72 9.41 -3.42 -3.82
N GLU A 73 8.36 -4.18 -3.53
CA GLU A 73 7.55 -4.86 -4.54
C GLU A 73 6.66 -3.87 -5.31
N SER A 74 6.24 -2.79 -4.65
CA SER A 74 5.43 -1.73 -5.24
C SER A 74 5.55 -0.44 -4.44
N VAL A 75 5.24 0.69 -5.07
CA VAL A 75 5.25 2.00 -4.42
C VAL A 75 3.94 2.71 -4.69
N TYR A 76 3.26 3.16 -3.64
CA TYR A 76 1.97 3.85 -3.73
C TYR A 76 2.10 5.30 -3.31
N ARG A 77 1.53 6.23 -4.09
CA ARG A 77 1.50 7.65 -3.75
C ARG A 77 0.34 7.94 -2.79
N ILE A 78 0.65 8.53 -1.63
CA ILE A 78 -0.33 8.86 -0.58
C ILE A 78 -0.77 10.31 -0.65
N THR A 79 0.16 11.20 -1.02
CA THR A 79 -0.12 12.63 -1.15
C THR A 79 0.19 13.13 -2.55
N ASP A 80 -0.67 14.03 -3.01
CA ASP A 80 -0.49 14.79 -4.24
C ASP A 80 -0.32 16.28 -3.92
N ASP A 81 0.27 17.03 -4.85
CA ASP A 81 0.26 18.50 -4.87
C ASP A 81 0.67 19.20 -3.55
N ALA A 82 1.68 18.68 -2.85
CA ALA A 82 2.29 19.40 -1.72
C ALA A 82 3.16 20.56 -2.24
N ASN A 83 2.77 21.79 -1.91
CA ASN A 83 3.48 23.01 -2.32
C ASN A 83 4.74 23.27 -1.48
N GLY A 84 4.63 23.11 -0.17
CA GLY A 84 5.73 23.19 0.78
C GLY A 84 6.39 21.84 1.04
N GLY A 85 5.82 20.74 0.53
CA GLY A 85 6.30 19.39 0.68
C GLY A 85 5.71 18.64 1.88
N VAL A 86 6.07 17.37 1.97
CA VAL A 86 5.67 16.46 3.06
C VAL A 86 6.87 16.08 3.92
N PHE A 87 6.68 16.06 5.24
CA PHE A 87 7.73 15.79 6.22
C PHE A 87 7.22 14.96 7.39
N GLU A 88 8.18 14.44 8.16
CA GLU A 88 7.95 13.71 9.41
C GLU A 88 6.87 12.62 9.31
N PRO A 89 6.94 11.70 8.34
CA PRO A 89 6.04 10.55 8.37
C PRO A 89 6.27 9.81 9.69
N ARG A 90 5.22 9.35 10.36
CA ARG A 90 5.31 8.56 11.59
C ARG A 90 4.16 7.58 11.64
N TRP A 91 4.47 6.29 11.70
CA TRP A 91 3.47 5.28 11.99
C TRP A 91 2.93 5.46 13.41
N LYS A 92 1.61 5.32 13.53
CA LYS A 92 0.85 5.28 14.77
C LYS A 92 0.17 3.91 14.86
N GLU A 93 -0.58 3.68 15.92
CA GLU A 93 -1.26 2.41 16.16
C GLU A 93 -2.03 1.89 14.95
N GLY A 94 -1.80 0.60 14.66
CA GLY A 94 -2.34 -0.07 13.47
C GLY A 94 -1.69 0.47 12.20
N ASN A 95 -2.53 0.83 11.22
CA ASN A 95 -2.08 1.30 9.91
C ASN A 95 -2.27 2.82 9.73
N ARG A 96 -2.15 3.58 10.83
CA ARG A 96 -2.31 5.02 10.77
C ARG A 96 -0.96 5.68 10.58
N ILE A 97 -0.87 6.61 9.67
CA ILE A 97 0.30 7.47 9.48
C ILE A 97 -0.05 8.90 9.85
N GLU A 98 0.83 9.52 10.64
CA GLU A 98 0.83 10.96 10.88
C GLU A 98 1.95 11.58 10.04
N TYR A 99 1.70 12.72 9.42
CA TYR A 99 2.69 13.44 8.61
C TYR A 99 2.36 14.94 8.59
N VAL A 100 3.33 15.76 8.20
CA VAL A 100 3.14 17.20 7.99
C VAL A 100 3.15 17.47 6.49
N LYS A 101 2.07 18.04 5.94
CA LYS A 101 2.00 18.52 4.55
C LYS A 101 1.71 20.02 4.59
N ASP A 102 2.52 20.81 3.90
CA ASP A 102 2.33 22.27 3.79
C ASP A 102 2.16 22.94 5.17
N PHE A 103 3.01 22.57 6.13
CA PHE A 103 2.99 23.04 7.52
C PHE A 103 1.75 22.67 8.35
N VAL A 104 0.88 21.80 7.82
CA VAL A 104 -0.32 21.28 8.51
C VAL A 104 -0.13 19.79 8.81
N ARG A 105 -0.47 19.37 10.04
CA ARG A 105 -0.35 17.96 10.47
C ARG A 105 -1.61 17.17 10.11
N TYR A 106 -1.43 16.06 9.42
CA TYR A 106 -2.48 15.15 8.99
C TYR A 106 -2.33 13.78 9.66
N LYS A 107 -3.45 13.07 9.77
CA LYS A 107 -3.52 11.67 10.19
C LYS A 107 -4.37 10.90 9.20
N LEU A 108 -3.82 9.83 8.66
CA LEU A 108 -4.48 9.04 7.62
C LEU A 108 -4.38 7.55 7.95
N LYS A 109 -5.47 6.82 7.74
CA LYS A 109 -5.46 5.36 7.84
C LYS A 109 -5.13 4.80 6.46
N ILE A 110 -3.98 4.16 6.35
CA ILE A 110 -3.57 3.43 5.15
C ILE A 110 -4.18 2.03 5.22
N PRO A 111 -4.88 1.53 4.20
CA PRO A 111 -5.27 0.13 4.13
C PRO A 111 -4.05 -0.79 4.32
N PRO A 112 -4.23 -2.00 4.86
CA PRO A 112 -3.19 -3.02 4.77
C PRO A 112 -2.81 -3.23 3.30
N SER A 113 -1.54 -3.56 3.04
CA SER A 113 -1.10 -4.03 1.73
C SER A 113 -2.09 -5.05 1.18
N TYR A 114 -2.65 -4.77 0.01
CA TYR A 114 -3.29 -5.81 -0.78
C TYR A 114 -2.21 -6.41 -1.66
N LYS A 115 -1.35 -7.28 -1.10
CA LYS A 115 -0.96 -8.44 -1.91
C LYS A 115 -2.29 -9.05 -2.31
N LYS A 116 -2.68 -8.93 -3.59
CA LYS A 116 -3.58 -9.91 -4.16
C LYS A 116 -2.87 -11.23 -3.85
N LEU A 117 -3.34 -11.94 -2.82
CA LEU A 117 -3.09 -13.36 -2.77
C LEU A 117 -3.62 -13.81 -4.11
N ASP A 118 -2.72 -14.17 -5.02
CA ASP A 118 -3.05 -15.10 -6.07
C ASP A 118 -3.66 -16.28 -5.32
N HIS A 119 -4.98 -16.25 -5.15
CA HIS A 119 -5.75 -17.45 -5.02
C HIS A 119 -5.56 -18.11 -6.37
N LYS A 120 -4.40 -18.75 -6.54
CA LYS A 120 -4.23 -19.88 -7.41
C LYS A 120 -5.34 -20.80 -6.95
N THR A 121 -6.48 -20.74 -7.63
CA THR A 121 -7.46 -21.81 -7.59
C THR A 121 -6.66 -23.03 -7.95
N VAL A 122 -6.20 -23.75 -6.92
CA VAL A 122 -5.81 -25.13 -7.08
C VAL A 122 -7.13 -25.77 -7.47
N THR A 123 -7.36 -25.88 -8.77
CA THR A 123 -8.28 -26.88 -9.28
C THR A 123 -7.64 -28.19 -8.89
N GLU A 124 -7.85 -28.63 -7.64
CA GLU A 124 -7.73 -30.02 -7.32
C GLU A 124 -8.75 -30.68 -8.23
N ASN A 125 -8.26 -31.29 -9.31
CA ASN A 125 -8.99 -32.35 -9.96
C ASN A 125 -9.14 -33.42 -8.87
N VAL A 126 -10.25 -33.37 -8.14
CA VAL A 126 -10.75 -34.51 -7.41
C VAL A 126 -11.10 -35.51 -8.50
N LEU A 127 -10.13 -36.35 -8.85
CA LEU A 127 -10.40 -37.61 -9.52
C LEU A 127 -11.34 -38.35 -8.56
N GLU A 128 -12.61 -38.45 -8.94
CA GLU A 128 -13.48 -39.49 -8.40
C GLU A 128 -12.85 -40.83 -8.78
N GLU A 129 -11.98 -41.32 -7.89
CA GLU A 129 -11.57 -42.71 -7.87
C GLU A 129 -12.78 -43.52 -7.40
N ASN A 130 -13.74 -43.73 -8.30
CA ASN A 130 -14.68 -44.84 -8.15
C ASN A 130 -13.98 -46.11 -8.63
N GLY A 131 -13.08 -46.58 -7.75
CA GLY A 131 -12.63 -47.95 -7.76
C GLY A 131 -13.83 -48.89 -7.59
N GLY A 132 -14.14 -49.56 -8.68
CA GLY A 132 -14.39 -51.00 -8.76
C GLY A 132 -15.16 -51.71 -7.65
N ASP A 133 -16.15 -52.44 -8.16
CA ASP A 133 -16.43 -53.85 -7.87
C ASP A 133 -17.56 -54.16 -6.88
N SER A 134 -18.56 -54.90 -7.37
CA SER A 134 -19.02 -56.15 -6.75
C SER A 134 -20.09 -56.82 -7.61
N THR A 135 -19.74 -58.01 -8.12
CA THR A 135 -20.54 -59.22 -8.41
C THR A 135 -21.65 -59.21 -9.47
#